data_AF-A0A959N814-F1
#
_entry.id   AF-A0A959N814-F1
#
_cell.length_a   1.000
_cell.length_b   1.000
_cell.length_c   1.000
_cell.angle_alpha   90.00
_cell.angle_beta   90.00
_cell.angle_gamma   90.00
#
_symmetry.space_group_name_H-M   'P 1'
#
loop_
_entity.id
_entity.type
_entity.pdbx_description
1 polymer ?
#
loop_
_entity_poly.entity_id
_entity_poly.type
_entity_poly.pdbx_seq_one_letter_code
_entity_poly.pdbx_strand_id
1 'polypeptide(L)'
;MRLENSYKDSGVDIEAGDATVDKIKDLVKSTFNKNVLTGIGHFGAFFELDLKEHKNPVLVSSVDGVGTKLKVAIDSGIHDTVGQDLVNHCINDIAVCGAKPLYFMDYMAFGKLEPNIASNIVSGFAKACKENGVALIGGETAEMPGLYQLKDYDLSGTI
;
A
#
# COMPACT_ATOMS: atom_id res chain seq x y z
N MET A 1 -29.79 27.19 6.68
CA MET A 1 -29.18 26.03 7.37
C MET A 1 -28.13 25.48 6.42
N ARG A 2 -26.85 25.83 6.62
CA ARG A 2 -25.76 25.32 5.78
C ARG A 2 -25.58 23.85 6.18
N LEU A 3 -25.74 22.94 5.22
CA LEU A 3 -25.26 21.56 5.36
C LEU A 3 -23.73 21.64 5.38
N GLU A 4 -23.14 21.76 6.56
CA GLU A 4 -21.71 21.49 6.74
C GLU A 4 -21.50 19.97 6.52
N ASN A 5 -20.41 19.63 5.84
CA ASN A 5 -20.11 18.35 5.18
C ASN A 5 -20.44 17.08 5.98
N SER A 6 -21.51 16.37 5.59
CA SER A 6 -21.85 15.04 6.17
C SER A 6 -20.75 13.98 6.01
N TYR A 7 -19.84 14.16 5.04
CA TYR A 7 -18.69 13.27 4.81
C TYR A 7 -17.55 13.44 5.83
N LYS A 8 -17.31 14.68 6.29
CA LYS A 8 -16.29 14.96 7.30
C LYS A 8 -16.76 14.53 8.69
N ASP A 9 -18.06 14.68 8.97
CA ASP A 9 -18.68 14.20 10.21
C ASP A 9 -18.74 12.67 10.29
N SER A 10 -18.78 11.97 9.15
CA SER A 10 -18.55 10.52 9.11
C SER A 10 -17.08 10.12 9.27
N GLY A 11 -16.17 11.10 9.43
CA GLY A 11 -14.78 10.86 9.74
C GLY A 11 -13.85 10.72 8.54
N VAL A 12 -14.27 11.14 7.35
CA VAL A 12 -13.45 11.06 6.13
C VAL A 12 -12.88 12.44 5.83
N ASP A 13 -11.57 12.64 6.05
CA ASP A 13 -10.89 13.89 5.68
C ASP A 13 -10.25 13.79 4.29
N ILE A 14 -10.98 14.33 3.30
CA ILE A 14 -10.55 14.36 1.89
C ILE A 14 -9.22 15.13 1.73
N GLU A 15 -9.00 16.19 2.51
CA GLU A 15 -7.76 16.98 2.44
C GLU A 15 -6.55 16.16 2.91
N ALA A 16 -6.74 15.31 3.93
CA ALA A 16 -5.70 14.39 4.39
C ALA A 16 -5.40 13.31 3.36
N GLY A 17 -6.44 12.81 2.66
CA GLY A 17 -6.29 11.89 1.53
C GLY A 17 -5.45 12.49 0.40
N ASP A 18 -5.83 13.67 -0.09
CA ASP A 18 -5.12 14.37 -1.17
C ASP A 18 -3.66 14.67 -0.79
N ALA A 19 -3.44 15.17 0.43
CA ALA A 19 -2.10 15.43 0.95
C ALA A 19 -1.24 14.16 1.05
N THR A 20 -1.86 13.01 1.33
CA THR A 20 -1.17 11.72 1.35
C THR A 20 -0.75 11.32 -0.06
N VAL A 21 -1.67 11.40 -1.04
CA VAL A 21 -1.37 11.10 -2.45
C VAL A 21 -0.21 11.94 -2.97
N ASP A 22 -0.21 13.24 -2.66
CA ASP A 22 0.86 14.16 -3.08
C ASP A 22 2.23 13.80 -2.51
N LYS A 23 2.29 13.28 -1.28
CA LYS A 23 3.54 12.84 -0.64
C LYS A 23 4.07 11.54 -1.23
N ILE A 24 3.19 10.62 -1.61
CA ILE A 24 3.60 9.26 -2.00
C ILE A 24 3.81 9.07 -3.50
N LYS A 25 3.27 9.95 -4.35
CA LYS A 25 3.30 9.79 -5.82
C LYS A 25 4.71 9.50 -6.38
N ASP A 26 5.73 10.21 -5.90
CA ASP A 26 7.11 10.03 -6.37
C ASP A 26 7.75 8.76 -5.80
N LEU A 27 7.40 8.37 -4.58
CA LEU A 27 7.84 7.10 -3.97
C LEU A 27 7.33 5.92 -4.79
N VAL A 28 6.03 5.92 -5.07
CA VAL A 28 5.36 4.87 -5.85
C VAL A 28 5.90 4.84 -7.28
N LYS A 29 5.98 5.99 -7.96
CA LYS A 29 6.54 6.09 -9.32
C LYS A 29 7.99 5.60 -9.40
N SER A 30 8.77 5.72 -8.33
CA SER A 30 10.14 5.20 -8.27
C SER A 30 10.23 3.67 -8.34
N THR A 31 9.12 2.96 -8.13
CA THR A 31 9.04 1.49 -8.24
C THR A 31 8.66 1.00 -9.63
N PHE A 32 8.22 1.89 -10.52
CA PHE A 32 7.68 1.50 -11.82
C PHE A 32 8.75 0.91 -12.73
N ASN A 33 8.34 -0.09 -13.51
CA ASN A 33 9.14 -0.68 -14.57
C ASN A 33 8.39 -0.58 -15.90
N LYS A 34 8.97 -1.13 -16.98
CA LYS A 34 8.41 -1.07 -18.34
C LYS A 34 7.01 -1.70 -18.48
N ASN A 35 6.60 -2.53 -17.52
CA ASN A 35 5.35 -3.27 -17.57
C ASN A 35 4.18 -2.46 -16.97
N VAL A 36 4.44 -1.38 -16.24
CA VAL A 36 3.39 -0.50 -15.71
C VAL A 36 2.91 0.43 -16.83
N LEU A 37 1.62 0.37 -17.16
CA LEU A 37 1.06 1.10 -18.31
C LEU A 37 0.52 2.49 -17.96
N THR A 38 0.21 2.75 -16.69
CA THR A 38 -0.39 4.02 -16.25
C THR A 38 0.19 4.53 -14.94
N GLY A 39 -0.01 5.82 -14.67
CA GLY A 39 0.24 6.42 -13.36
C GLY A 39 -0.79 6.02 -12.31
N ILE A 40 -0.61 6.57 -11.11
CA ILE A 40 -1.52 6.47 -9.97
C ILE A 40 -2.64 7.52 -10.11
N GLY A 41 -3.82 7.27 -9.55
CA GLY A 41 -4.96 8.20 -9.59
C GLY A 41 -6.03 7.85 -10.63
N HIS A 42 -5.91 6.70 -11.29
CA HIS A 42 -6.97 6.11 -12.10
C HIS A 42 -7.79 5.11 -11.26
N PHE A 43 -8.96 4.71 -11.75
CA PHE A 43 -9.83 3.70 -11.11
C PHE A 43 -9.17 2.32 -10.91
N GLY A 44 -8.06 2.06 -11.60
CA GLY A 44 -7.29 0.84 -11.48
C GLY A 44 -5.90 1.02 -12.07
N ALA A 45 -5.00 0.12 -11.69
CA ALA A 45 -3.66 0.04 -12.22
C ALA A 45 -3.60 -0.99 -13.35
N PHE A 46 -2.70 -0.77 -14.31
CA PHE A 46 -2.53 -1.64 -15.46
C PHE A 46 -1.08 -2.14 -15.54
N PHE A 47 -0.92 -3.46 -15.56
CA PHE A 47 0.38 -4.13 -15.66
C PHE A 47 0.38 -5.11 -16.84
N GLU A 48 1.27 -4.89 -17.80
CA GLU A 48 1.44 -5.74 -18.98
C GLU A 48 2.29 -6.97 -18.64
N LEU A 49 1.74 -8.17 -18.88
CA LEU A 49 2.48 -9.41 -18.68
C LEU A 49 3.35 -9.74 -19.89
N ASP A 50 4.65 -9.96 -19.67
CA ASP A 50 5.54 -10.52 -20.69
C ASP A 50 5.44 -12.05 -20.70
N LEU A 51 4.65 -12.58 -21.64
CA LEU A 51 4.40 -14.03 -21.74
C LEU A 51 5.47 -14.77 -22.56
N LYS A 52 6.43 -14.08 -23.16
CA LYS A 52 7.41 -14.70 -24.08
C LYS A 52 8.33 -15.69 -23.38
N GLU A 53 8.64 -15.43 -22.11
CA GLU A 53 9.54 -16.24 -21.29
C GLU A 53 8.84 -17.45 -20.63
N HIS A 54 7.53 -17.61 -20.80
CA HIS A 54 6.75 -18.62 -20.11
C HIS A 54 5.86 -19.43 -21.07
N LYS A 55 6.12 -20.74 -21.16
CA LYS A 55 5.34 -21.66 -22.02
C LYS A 55 3.88 -21.81 -21.57
N ASN A 56 3.65 -21.90 -20.27
CA ASN A 56 2.33 -22.04 -19.62
C ASN A 56 2.34 -21.20 -18.34
N PRO A 57 2.21 -19.86 -18.44
CA PRO A 57 2.31 -18.98 -17.28
C PRO A 57 1.16 -19.24 -16.30
N VAL A 58 1.47 -19.24 -15.01
CA VAL A 58 0.50 -19.32 -13.91
C VAL A 58 0.71 -18.08 -13.04
N LEU A 59 -0.38 -17.40 -12.72
CA LEU A 59 -0.35 -16.31 -11.74
C LEU A 59 -0.47 -16.91 -10.35
N VAL A 60 0.40 -16.47 -9.46
CA VAL A 60 0.40 -16.83 -8.04
C VAL A 60 0.20 -15.53 -7.28
N SER A 61 -0.75 -15.52 -6.36
CA SER A 61 -1.07 -14.36 -5.54
C SER A 61 -1.10 -14.72 -4.06
N SER A 62 -0.69 -13.78 -3.20
CA SER A 62 -0.87 -13.87 -1.76
C SER A 62 -1.46 -12.57 -1.21
N VAL A 63 -2.10 -12.66 -0.05
CA VAL A 63 -2.59 -11.51 0.72
C VAL A 63 -2.20 -11.68 2.18
N ASP A 64 -1.55 -10.66 2.73
CA ASP A 64 -1.03 -10.70 4.09
C ASP A 64 -1.24 -9.39 4.82
N GLY A 65 -1.11 -9.46 6.15
CA GLY A 65 -1.00 -8.30 7.02
C GLY A 65 0.32 -8.31 7.79
N VAL A 66 0.60 -7.21 8.50
CA VAL A 66 1.75 -7.11 9.42
C VAL A 66 1.43 -7.73 10.78
N GLY A 67 0.16 -7.69 11.19
CA GLY A 67 -0.30 -8.19 12.49
C GLY A 67 0.14 -7.31 13.65
N THR A 68 0.28 -7.89 14.84
CA THR A 68 0.47 -7.13 16.09
C THR A 68 1.80 -6.36 16.18
N LYS A 69 2.76 -6.58 15.27
CA LYS A 69 3.98 -5.75 15.18
C LYS A 69 3.65 -4.28 14.93
N LEU A 70 2.48 -3.98 14.35
CA LEU A 70 1.98 -2.61 14.19
C LEU A 70 1.88 -1.85 15.51
N LYS A 71 1.53 -2.50 16.62
CA LYS A 71 1.51 -1.85 17.94
C LYS A 71 2.89 -1.34 18.35
N VAL A 72 3.95 -2.09 18.07
CA VAL A 72 5.33 -1.66 18.35
C VAL A 72 5.73 -0.45 17.50
N ALA A 73 5.34 -0.44 16.22
CA ALA A 73 5.58 0.70 15.33
C ALA A 73 4.84 1.96 15.80
N ILE A 74 3.56 1.81 16.19
CA ILE A 74 2.73 2.89 16.74
C ILE A 74 3.33 3.46 18.03
N ASP A 75 3.68 2.60 18.98
CA ASP A 75 4.19 3.01 20.29
C ASP A 75 5.59 3.63 20.21
N SER A 76 6.42 3.19 19.25
CA SER A 76 7.77 3.74 19.03
C SER A 76 7.80 4.99 18.15
N GLY A 77 6.72 5.27 17.39
CA GLY A 77 6.69 6.35 16.40
C GLY A 77 7.54 6.09 15.15
N ILE A 78 7.96 4.84 14.92
CA ILE A 78 8.79 4.43 13.78
C ILE A 78 7.92 3.62 12.82
N HIS A 79 7.60 4.20 11.66
CA HIS A 79 6.62 3.65 10.72
C HIS A 79 7.19 3.27 9.34
N ASP A 80 8.45 3.61 9.07
CA ASP A 80 9.12 3.44 7.77
C ASP A 80 9.65 2.01 7.51
N THR A 81 9.58 1.15 8.53
CA THR A 81 10.04 -0.25 8.45
C THR A 81 8.91 -1.25 8.27
N VAL A 82 7.71 -0.99 8.81
CA VAL A 82 6.58 -1.93 8.71
C VAL A 82 6.08 -2.13 7.28
N GLY A 83 6.31 -1.15 6.40
CA GLY A 83 6.03 -1.33 4.97
C GLY A 83 6.92 -2.39 4.32
N GLN A 84 8.22 -2.43 4.70
CA GLN A 84 9.12 -3.47 4.20
C GLN A 84 8.76 -4.85 4.76
N ASP A 85 8.31 -4.91 6.02
CA ASP A 85 7.83 -6.16 6.62
C ASP A 85 6.67 -6.74 5.80
N LEU A 86 5.67 -5.92 5.47
CA LEU A 86 4.49 -6.36 4.73
C LEU A 86 4.81 -6.87 3.32
N VAL A 87 5.58 -6.10 2.55
CA VAL A 87 5.93 -6.47 1.17
C VAL A 87 6.73 -7.77 1.15
N ASN A 88 7.72 -7.90 2.02
CA ASN A 88 8.53 -9.12 2.07
C ASN A 88 7.74 -10.32 2.61
N HIS A 89 6.75 -10.11 3.48
CA HIS A 89 5.85 -11.19 3.92
C HIS A 89 5.11 -11.79 2.71
N CYS A 90 4.46 -10.94 1.91
CA CYS A 90 3.73 -11.37 0.71
C CYS A 90 4.67 -12.05 -0.31
N ILE A 91 5.85 -11.46 -0.57
CA ILE A 91 6.82 -12.01 -1.53
C ILE A 91 7.32 -13.39 -1.08
N ASN A 92 7.62 -13.57 0.21
CA ASN A 92 8.12 -14.84 0.74
C ASN A 92 7.10 -15.97 0.56
N ASP A 93 5.81 -15.69 0.72
CA ASP A 93 4.73 -16.67 0.56
C ASP A 93 4.59 -17.18 -0.87
N ILE A 94 4.84 -16.35 -1.88
CA ILE A 94 4.85 -16.82 -3.28
C ILE A 94 6.21 -17.39 -3.71
N ALA A 95 7.29 -16.98 -3.04
CA ALA A 95 8.65 -17.43 -3.35
C ALA A 95 8.85 -18.94 -3.10
N VAL A 96 8.17 -19.52 -2.10
CA VAL A 96 8.22 -20.98 -1.85
C VAL A 96 7.65 -21.80 -3.01
N CYS A 97 6.79 -21.20 -3.83
CA CYS A 97 6.26 -21.80 -5.05
C CYS A 97 7.16 -21.57 -6.28
N GLY A 98 8.26 -20.84 -6.14
CA GLY A 98 9.14 -20.44 -7.24
C GLY A 98 8.57 -19.32 -8.12
N ALA A 99 7.56 -18.58 -7.64
CA ALA A 99 6.96 -17.49 -8.40
C ALA A 99 7.91 -16.28 -8.47
N LYS A 100 7.90 -15.58 -9.62
CA LYS A 100 8.54 -14.28 -9.77
C LYS A 100 7.54 -13.19 -9.37
N PRO A 101 7.83 -12.33 -8.39
CA PRO A 101 6.93 -11.25 -8.01
C PRO A 101 6.86 -10.20 -9.13
N LEU A 102 5.68 -9.64 -9.37
CA LEU A 102 5.42 -8.74 -10.49
C LEU A 102 5.08 -7.33 -10.03
N TYR A 103 4.01 -7.22 -9.26
CA TYR A 103 3.51 -5.97 -8.72
C TYR A 103 2.96 -6.19 -7.32
N PHE A 104 2.82 -5.11 -6.56
CA PHE A 104 2.26 -5.10 -5.22
C PHE A 104 1.13 -4.07 -5.16
N MET A 105 0.11 -4.37 -4.36
CA MET A 105 -0.97 -3.46 -4.01
C MET A 105 -1.19 -3.43 -2.50
N ASP A 106 -1.60 -2.29 -1.96
CA ASP A 106 -1.82 -2.11 -0.53
C ASP A 106 -3.22 -1.60 -0.17
N TYR A 107 -3.65 -1.91 1.04
CA TYR A 107 -4.79 -1.28 1.69
C TYR A 107 -4.38 -0.83 3.08
N MET A 108 -4.53 0.47 3.36
CA MET A 108 -4.22 1.07 4.64
C MET A 108 -5.49 1.59 5.31
N ALA A 109 -5.82 1.03 6.47
CA ALA A 109 -6.93 1.49 7.30
C ALA A 109 -6.39 2.30 8.48
N PHE A 110 -6.95 3.48 8.72
CA PHE A 110 -6.57 4.35 9.83
C PHE A 110 -7.78 4.66 10.70
N GLY A 111 -7.58 4.76 12.03
CA GLY A 111 -8.56 5.39 12.91
C GLY A 111 -8.66 6.89 12.67
N LYS A 112 -7.51 7.54 12.47
CA LYS A 112 -7.40 8.90 11.93
C LYS A 112 -6.22 8.95 10.97
N LEU A 113 -6.44 9.43 9.76
CA LEU A 113 -5.38 9.49 8.76
C LEU A 113 -4.40 10.62 9.09
N GLU A 114 -3.12 10.24 9.23
CA GLU A 114 -2.02 11.19 9.42
C GLU A 114 -1.08 11.07 8.21
N PRO A 115 -1.07 12.05 7.27
CA PRO A 115 -0.36 11.93 5.99
C PRO A 115 1.14 11.63 6.10
N ASN A 116 1.79 12.07 7.18
CA ASN A 116 3.20 11.78 7.44
C ASN A 116 3.44 10.31 7.82
N ILE A 117 2.53 9.71 8.61
CA ILE A 117 2.61 8.29 8.98
C ILE A 117 2.36 7.43 7.73
N ALA A 118 1.30 7.74 6.97
CA ALA A 118 1.01 7.05 5.72
C ALA A 118 2.18 7.14 4.74
N SER A 119 2.77 8.33 4.55
CA SER A 119 3.95 8.49 3.69
C SER A 119 5.16 7.69 4.17
N ASN A 120 5.39 7.56 5.48
CA ASN A 120 6.47 6.74 6.02
C ASN A 120 6.25 5.26 5.71
N ILE A 121 5.02 4.76 5.91
CA ILE A 121 4.65 3.37 5.59
C ILE A 121 4.88 3.08 4.10
N VAL A 122 4.38 3.96 3.22
CA VAL A 122 4.54 3.82 1.76
C VAL A 122 6.01 3.92 1.33
N SER A 123 6.84 4.68 2.05
CA SER A 123 8.29 4.68 1.79
C SER A 123 8.92 3.30 2.04
N GLY A 124 8.42 2.58 3.05
CA GLY A 124 8.79 1.19 3.32
C GLY A 124 8.32 0.25 2.21
N PHE A 125 7.07 0.39 1.75
CA PHE A 125 6.57 -0.37 0.59
C PHE A 125 7.46 -0.16 -0.63
N ALA A 126 7.68 1.11 -1.01
CA ALA A 126 8.47 1.47 -2.17
C ALA A 126 9.92 0.98 -2.09
N LYS A 127 10.52 0.99 -0.89
CA LYS A 127 11.86 0.47 -0.67
C LYS A 127 11.93 -1.04 -0.94
N ALA A 128 11.06 -1.83 -0.29
CA ALA A 128 11.04 -3.28 -0.49
C ALA A 128 10.67 -3.68 -1.93
N CYS A 129 9.73 -2.96 -2.55
CA CYS A 129 9.39 -3.15 -3.95
C CYS A 129 10.60 -2.98 -4.87
N LYS A 130 11.39 -1.90 -4.69
CA LYS A 130 12.62 -1.67 -5.46
C LYS A 130 13.68 -2.74 -5.21
N GLU A 131 13.88 -3.15 -3.96
CA GLU A 131 14.85 -4.19 -3.61
C GLU A 131 14.51 -5.54 -4.26
N ASN A 132 13.23 -5.81 -4.51
CA ASN A 132 12.74 -7.05 -5.11
C ASN A 132 12.37 -6.93 -6.61
N GLY A 133 12.55 -5.77 -7.23
CA GLY A 133 12.17 -5.54 -8.64
C GLY A 133 10.66 -5.58 -8.91
N VAL A 134 9.85 -5.33 -7.89
CA VAL A 134 8.39 -5.32 -7.90
C VAL A 134 7.89 -3.89 -8.11
N ALA A 135 6.82 -3.70 -8.87
CA ALA A 135 6.17 -2.40 -9.00
C ALA A 135 5.05 -2.25 -7.94
N LEU A 136 5.07 -1.19 -7.14
CA LEU A 136 3.91 -0.80 -6.32
C LEU A 136 2.93 -0.09 -7.26
N ILE A 137 1.83 -0.73 -7.66
CA ILE A 137 1.00 -0.21 -8.77
C ILE A 137 -0.31 0.44 -8.33
N GLY A 138 -0.76 0.18 -7.12
CA GLY A 138 -2.00 0.75 -6.62
C GLY A 138 -2.24 0.44 -5.16
N GLY A 139 -3.20 1.13 -4.57
CA GLY A 139 -3.61 0.89 -3.20
C GLY A 139 -4.78 1.80 -2.83
N GLU A 140 -5.25 1.64 -1.60
CA GLU A 140 -6.37 2.40 -1.06
C GLU A 140 -6.10 2.83 0.39
N THR A 141 -6.59 4.01 0.76
CA THR A 141 -6.48 4.54 2.12
C THR A 141 -7.87 4.86 2.66
N ALA A 142 -8.23 4.25 3.79
CA ALA A 142 -9.52 4.45 4.43
C ALA A 142 -9.36 5.02 5.84
N GLU A 143 -10.09 6.09 6.13
CA GLU A 143 -10.23 6.65 7.47
C GLU A 143 -11.56 6.15 8.08
N MET A 144 -11.48 5.42 9.19
CA MET A 144 -12.62 4.73 9.80
C MET A 144 -12.66 4.96 11.32
N PRO A 145 -12.90 6.21 11.77
CA PRO A 145 -13.04 6.49 13.18
C PRO A 145 -14.26 5.76 13.75
N GLY A 146 -14.08 5.14 14.92
CA GLY A 146 -15.10 4.31 15.54
C GLY A 146 -14.96 2.81 15.24
N LEU A 147 -14.24 2.44 14.17
CA LEU A 147 -13.76 1.06 13.98
C LEU A 147 -12.36 0.88 14.57
N TYR A 148 -11.45 1.80 14.26
CA TYR A 148 -10.09 1.81 14.80
C TYR A 148 -9.95 2.88 15.89
N GLN A 149 -9.06 2.63 16.87
CA GLN A 149 -8.64 3.69 17.78
C GLN A 149 -7.91 4.78 16.98
N LEU A 150 -7.98 6.03 17.42
CA LEU A 150 -7.50 7.19 16.63
C LEU A 150 -6.04 7.09 16.19
N LYS A 151 -5.18 6.41 16.96
CA LYS A 151 -3.74 6.23 16.64
C LYS A 151 -3.44 4.92 15.92
N ASP A 152 -4.41 4.01 15.88
CA ASP A 152 -4.23 2.70 15.30
C ASP A 152 -4.41 2.76 13.79
N TYR A 153 -3.63 1.94 13.10
CA TYR A 153 -3.80 1.64 11.70
C TYR A 153 -3.57 0.14 11.47
N ASP A 154 -4.16 -0.37 10.40
CA ASP A 154 -3.96 -1.73 9.91
C ASP A 154 -3.54 -1.71 8.45
N LEU A 155 -2.72 -2.70 8.07
CA LEU A 155 -2.12 -2.77 6.75
C LEU A 155 -2.37 -4.16 6.15
N SER A 156 -2.88 -4.16 4.92
CA SER A 156 -3.00 -5.35 4.08
C SER A 156 -2.24 -5.15 2.78
N GLY A 157 -1.54 -6.19 2.33
CA GLY A 157 -0.73 -6.22 1.13
C GLY A 157 -1.16 -7.35 0.22
N THR A 158 -1.08 -7.16 -1.09
CA THR A 158 -1.34 -8.18 -2.11
C THR A 158 -0.23 -8.19 -3.14
N ILE A 159 0.28 -9.37 -3.47
CA ILE A 159 1.35 -9.61 -4.46
C ILE A 159 0.83 -10.51 -5.59
#